data_AF-A0A090QL52-F1
#
_entry.id   AF-A0A090QL52-F1
#
_cell.length_a   1.000
_cell.length_b   1.000
_cell.length_c   1.000
_cell.angle_alpha   90.00
_cell.angle_beta   90.00
_cell.angle_gamma   90.00
#
_symmetry.space_group_name_H-M   'P 1'
#
loop_
_entity.id
_entity.type
_entity.pdbx_description
1 polymer ?
#
loop_
_entity_poly.entity_id
_entity_poly.type
_entity_poly.pdbx_seq_one_letter_code
_entity_poly.pdbx_strand_id
1 'polypeptide(L)'
;MAMGVMNAANEKGLSVPNDFSLMGYDDIHIAQFMSPALTTIHQPKYRLGQAAVDTLLKRLAGETREVDVVQFEPMLVERKTVATLKK
;
A
#
# COMPACT_ATOMS: atom_id res chain seq x y z
N MET A 1 0.55 -0.06 9.97
CA MET A 1 1.07 1.17 10.60
C MET A 1 0.10 2.34 10.51
N ALA A 2 -0.31 2.80 9.32
CA ALA A 2 -1.16 3.98 9.16
C ALA A 2 -2.46 3.97 10.00
N MET A 3 -3.14 2.81 10.10
CA MET A 3 -4.31 2.65 10.98
C MET A 3 -4.01 2.94 12.46
N GLY A 4 -2.85 2.52 12.96
CA GLY A 4 -2.42 2.81 14.34
C GLY A 4 -2.15 4.29 14.55
N VAL A 5 -1.57 4.97 13.55
CA VAL A 5 -1.38 6.43 13.57
C VAL A 5 -2.73 7.16 13.60
N MET A 6 -3.69 6.74 12.78
CA MET A 6 -5.05 7.30 12.77
C MET A 6 -5.74 7.12 14.13
N ASN A 7 -5.59 5.95 14.75
CA ASN A 7 -6.15 5.69 16.07
C ASN A 7 -5.52 6.58 17.15
N ALA A 8 -4.18 6.65 17.18
CA ALA A 8 -3.46 7.49 18.14
C ALA A 8 -3.73 8.99 17.94
N ALA A 9 -3.92 9.44 16.70
CA ALA A 9 -4.33 10.81 16.39
C ALA A 9 -5.71 11.11 16.95
N ASN A 10 -6.68 10.21 16.73
CA ASN A 10 -8.03 10.33 17.25
C ASN A 10 -8.05 10.37 18.80
N GLU A 11 -7.28 9.51 19.46
CA GLU A 11 -7.13 9.51 20.94
C GLU A 11 -6.57 10.84 21.48
N LYS A 12 -5.74 11.52 20.67
CA LYS A 12 -5.14 12.81 21.02
C LYS A 12 -5.95 14.02 20.53
N GLY A 13 -7.13 13.80 19.93
CA GLY A 13 -7.94 14.86 19.34
C GLY A 13 -7.30 15.54 18.12
N LEU A 14 -6.31 14.91 17.49
CA LEU A 14 -5.68 15.38 16.26
C LEU A 14 -6.45 14.88 15.04
N SER A 15 -6.62 15.76 14.06
CA SER A 15 -7.37 15.54 12.84
C SER A 15 -6.44 15.28 11.65
N VAL A 16 -6.63 14.14 10.99
CA VAL A 16 -6.07 13.89 9.64
C VAL A 16 -7.15 14.22 8.62
N PRO A 17 -6.89 15.00 7.55
CA PRO A 17 -5.60 15.59 7.16
C PRO A 17 -5.32 16.99 7.72
N ASN A 18 -6.18 17.54 8.60
CA ASN A 18 -6.17 18.97 8.94
C ASN A 18 -4.95 19.40 9.76
N ASP A 19 -4.56 18.63 10.77
CA ASP A 19 -3.38 18.88 11.60
C ASP A 19 -2.12 18.30 10.95
N PHE A 20 -2.25 17.12 10.33
CA PHE A 20 -1.18 16.53 9.54
C PHE A 20 -1.75 15.60 8.47
N SER A 21 -1.06 15.52 7.34
CA SER A 21 -1.37 14.56 6.28
C SER A 21 -0.75 13.20 6.56
N LEU A 22 -1.46 12.13 6.17
CA LEU A 22 -1.01 10.75 6.33
C LEU A 22 -1.24 9.95 5.05
N MET A 23 -0.21 9.21 4.63
CA MET A 23 -0.28 8.24 3.54
C MET A 23 0.03 6.83 4.08
N GLY A 24 -0.69 5.83 3.57
CA GLY A 24 -0.43 4.42 3.83
C GLY A 24 0.33 3.71 2.70
N TYR A 25 0.46 2.39 2.85
CA TYR A 25 0.98 1.48 1.84
C TYR A 25 0.08 0.23 1.78
N ASP A 26 0.18 -0.55 0.70
CA ASP A 26 -0.52 -1.81 0.40
C ASP A 26 -1.94 -1.75 -0.18
N ASP A 27 -2.64 -0.63 -0.04
CA ASP A 27 -4.06 -0.51 -0.42
C ASP A 27 -4.92 -1.72 0.01
N ILE A 28 -4.83 -2.09 1.29
CA ILE A 28 -5.67 -3.15 1.85
C ILE A 28 -7.14 -2.75 1.81
N HIS A 29 -8.04 -3.74 1.74
CA HIS A 29 -9.47 -3.50 1.51
C HIS A 29 -10.11 -2.51 2.50
N ILE A 30 -9.67 -2.52 3.76
CA ILE A 30 -10.18 -1.60 4.79
C ILE A 30 -9.78 -0.14 4.59
N ALA A 31 -8.72 0.15 3.82
CA ALA A 31 -8.21 1.51 3.62
C ALA A 31 -9.27 2.48 3.06
N GLN A 32 -10.18 1.99 2.20
CA GLN A 32 -11.27 2.80 1.64
C GLN A 32 -12.42 3.07 2.64
N PHE A 33 -12.52 2.26 3.70
CA PHE A 33 -13.59 2.35 4.71
C PHE A 33 -13.12 3.01 6.01
N MET A 34 -11.84 3.36 6.12
CA MET A 34 -11.33 4.18 7.21
C MET A 34 -11.95 5.57 7.16
N SER A 35 -11.98 6.27 8.30
CA SER A 35 -12.50 7.63 8.41
C SER A 35 -11.43 8.60 8.89
N PRO A 36 -10.98 9.56 8.04
CA PRO A 36 -11.21 9.60 6.58
C PRO A 36 -10.56 8.43 5.82
N ALA A 37 -11.02 8.21 4.58
CA ALA A 37 -10.51 7.13 3.73
C ALA A 37 -9.03 7.35 3.39
N LEU A 38 -8.22 6.31 3.56
CA LEU A 38 -6.75 6.40 3.56
C LEU A 38 -6.16 6.48 2.16
N THR A 39 -5.49 7.59 1.85
CA THR A 39 -4.60 7.73 0.70
C THR A 39 -3.42 6.76 0.86
N THR A 40 -3.09 5.98 -0.16
CA THR A 40 -2.14 4.86 -0.03
C THR A 40 -1.52 4.48 -1.36
N ILE A 41 -0.48 3.63 -1.33
CA ILE A 41 0.10 3.00 -2.52
C ILE A 41 -0.51 1.61 -2.72
N HIS A 42 -1.11 1.39 -3.89
CA HIS A 42 -1.60 0.08 -4.32
C HIS A 42 -0.46 -0.76 -4.90
N GLN A 43 -0.30 -1.96 -4.35
CA GLN A 43 0.60 -2.97 -4.87
C GLN A 43 -0.20 -4.02 -5.66
N PRO A 44 0.23 -4.42 -6.87
CA PRO A 44 -0.43 -5.46 -7.66
C PRO A 44 -0.17 -6.88 -7.09
N LYS A 45 -0.58 -7.11 -5.84
CA LYS A 45 -0.26 -8.30 -5.02
C LYS A 45 -0.63 -9.62 -5.70
N TYR A 46 -1.74 -9.64 -6.44
CA TYR A 46 -2.16 -10.83 -7.18
C TYR A 46 -1.13 -11.21 -8.25
N ARG A 47 -0.71 -10.24 -9.08
CA ARG A 47 0.29 -10.46 -10.13
C ARG A 47 1.66 -10.80 -9.54
N LEU A 48 2.02 -10.17 -8.42
CA LEU A 48 3.25 -10.48 -7.69
C LEU A 48 3.24 -11.95 -7.21
N GLY A 49 2.15 -12.40 -6.59
CA GLY A 49 2.00 -13.78 -6.13
C GLY A 49 2.02 -14.79 -7.27
N GLN A 50 1.34 -14.47 -8.38
CA GLN A 50 1.36 -15.29 -9.59
C GLN A 50 2.78 -15.44 -10.14
N ALA A 51 3.49 -14.33 -10.34
CA ALA A 51 4.87 -14.37 -10.84
C ALA A 51 5.81 -15.14 -9.90
N ALA A 52 5.62 -15.01 -8.58
CA ALA A 52 6.43 -15.76 -7.61
C ALA A 52 6.23 -17.29 -7.75
N VAL A 53 4.98 -17.74 -7.92
CA VAL A 53 4.67 -19.16 -8.12
C VAL A 53 5.19 -19.64 -9.47
N ASP A 54 4.98 -18.87 -10.54
CA ASP A 54 5.47 -19.20 -11.88
C ASP A 54 6.99 -19.37 -11.90
N THR A 55 7.72 -18.43 -11.25
CA THR A 55 9.18 -18.50 -11.12
C THR A 55 9.63 -19.74 -10.33
N LEU A 56 8.92 -20.09 -9.25
CA LEU A 56 9.22 -21.31 -8.49
C LEU A 56 9.03 -22.58 -9.34
N LEU A 57 7.91 -22.67 -10.07
CA LEU A 57 7.60 -23.84 -10.90
C LEU A 57 8.64 -24.04 -12.00
N LYS A 58 9.02 -22.97 -12.71
CA LYS A 58 10.10 -23.01 -13.72
C LYS A 58 11.42 -23.51 -13.14
N ARG A 59 11.75 -23.09 -11.92
CA ARG A 59 12.98 -23.52 -11.24
C ARG A 59 12.93 -24.99 -10.85
N LEU A 60 11.78 -25.49 -10.37
CA LEU A 60 11.59 -26.91 -10.04
C LEU A 60 11.62 -27.80 -11.29
N ALA A 61 11.12 -27.30 -12.43
CA ALA A 61 11.19 -27.99 -13.72
C ALA A 61 12.61 -27.98 -14.34
N GLY A 62 13.55 -27.23 -13.77
CA GLY A 62 14.92 -27.09 -14.30
C GLY A 62 15.03 -26.19 -15.53
N GLU A 63 13.98 -25.42 -15.85
CA GLU A 63 13.92 -24.51 -17.00
C GLU A 63 14.78 -23.25 -16.81
N THR A 64 15.04 -22.87 -15.56
CA THR A 64 15.90 -21.74 -15.22
C THR A 64 16.79 -22.04 -14.02
N ARG A 65 18.05 -21.61 -14.09
CA ARG A 65 19.04 -21.70 -12.99
C ARG A 65 19.45 -20.33 -12.45
N GLU A 66 19.15 -19.26 -13.18
CA GLU A 66 19.47 -17.89 -12.79
C GLU A 66 18.36 -17.28 -11.94
N VAL A 67 18.72 -16.27 -11.16
CA VAL A 67 17.75 -15.50 -10.37
C VAL A 67 17.03 -14.55 -11.30
N ASP A 68 15.73 -14.79 -11.50
CA ASP A 68 14.85 -13.89 -12.24
C ASP A 68 14.27 -12.83 -11.29
N VAL A 69 14.46 -11.55 -11.62
CA VAL A 69 13.99 -10.40 -10.83
C VAL A 69 12.84 -9.75 -11.58
N VAL A 70 11.63 -9.96 -11.08
CA VAL A 70 10.42 -9.37 -11.64
C VAL A 70 10.06 -8.10 -10.85
N GLN A 71 10.06 -6.95 -11.53
CA GLN A 71 9.66 -5.67 -10.96
C GLN A 71 8.21 -5.32 -11.33
N PHE A 72 7.48 -4.76 -10.37
CA PHE A 72 6.11 -4.31 -10.55
C PHE A 72 6.00 -2.83 -10.21
N GLU A 73 5.31 -2.08 -11.07
CA GLU A 73 5.01 -0.68 -10.81
C GLU A 73 3.83 -0.56 -9.83
N PRO A 74 4.02 0.10 -8.68
CA PRO A 74 2.92 0.43 -7.79
C PRO A 74 2.12 1.64 -8.30
N MET A 75 0.94 1.86 -7.76
CA MET A 75 0.09 3.01 -8.13
C MET A 75 -0.32 3.81 -6.90
N LEU A 76 -0.28 5.13 -6.98
CA LEU A 76 -0.87 5.99 -5.96
C LEU A 76 -2.41 5.90 -6.03
N VAL A 77 -3.03 5.70 -4.88
CA VAL A 77 -4.48 5.76 -4.68
C VAL A 77 -4.79 6.94 -3.79
N GLU A 78 -5.16 8.06 -4.41
CA GLU A 78 -5.56 9.27 -3.72
C GLU A 78 -6.93 9.09 -3.06
N ARG A 79 -7.03 9.44 -1.78
CA ARG A 79 -8.27 9.50 -1.00
C ARG A 79 -8.32 10.78 -0.16
N LYS A 80 -8.63 10.68 1.13
CA LYS A 80 -9.02 11.83 1.96
C LYS A 80 -8.05 12.14 3.10
N THR A 81 -6.97 11.38 3.28
CA THR A 81 -6.00 11.58 4.39
C THR A 81 -4.81 12.47 4.05
N VAL A 82 -4.74 13.01 2.82
CA VAL A 82 -3.67 13.94 2.41
C VAL A 82 -4.31 15.23 1.91
N ALA A 83 -3.77 16.37 2.33
CA ALA A 83 -4.21 17.69 1.91
C ALA A 83 -3.02 18.50 1.37
N THR A 84 -3.31 19.43 0.46
CA THR A 84 -2.33 20.42 0.00
C THR A 84 -2.11 21.46 1.11
N LEU A 85 -0.86 21.65 1.51
CA LEU A 85 -0.51 22.69 2.46
C LEU A 85 -0.69 24.07 1.82
N LYS A 86 -1.59 24.89 2.38
CA LYS A 86 -1.75 26.29 1.96
C LYS A 86 -0.57 27.08 2.54
N LYS A 87 0.16 27.78 1.67
CA LYS A 87 1.21 28.73 2.05
C LYS A 87 0.61 29.99 2.63
#